data_AF-A0A964EWJ2-F1
#
_entry.id   AF-A0A964EWJ2-F1
#
_cell.length_a   1.000
_cell.length_b   1.000
_cell.length_c   1.000
_cell.angle_alpha   90.00
_cell.angle_beta   90.00
_cell.angle_gamma   90.00
#
_symmetry.space_group_name_H-M   'P 1'
#
loop_
_entity.id
_entity.type
_entity.pdbx_description
1 polymer ?
#
loop_
_entity_poly.entity_id
_entity_poly.type
_entity_poly.pdbx_seq_one_letter_code
_entity_poly.pdbx_strand_id
1 'polypeptide(L)'
;MIALLTALLATPTALADDCNVRALKKELAAATPTGLPAAYAALAACDASAAKAEAPGVFKRALVGEEGNAIALTAIQVGAHADLRDWVGGLQADERSRTISELGEACQAGNEGVAKFLVGTAHSLDDRFWTERWYRSLADCRTPEVQELLRKEVQNPSEDRTRFFGVLEVFSRNLGKDAVDYLKALSVTIKDEEEQTYVINAFADAAHVGSADGQDPEATAAAVAAIVEVSPQLSTRAIEQARTTLTSLGAEAEAGALAAVRFQDAMWDDSALHYGLVVVENATCKNGKARLGIHIGSLTNPGDMWPDEVQQAVTGAVNSTWAFDVARKCKGTGENELFITETPMSVNELAAWQDQQLKDAVAKPAQKQYVIEEEPLLLER
;
A
#
# COMPACT_ATOMS: atom_id res chain seq x y z
N MET A 1 -16.19 -54.96 23.33
CA MET A 1 -15.05 -55.67 22.70
C MET A 1 -14.03 -54.62 22.29
N ILE A 2 -12.91 -54.59 23.02
CA ILE A 2 -11.81 -53.65 22.87
C ILE A 2 -10.82 -54.28 21.90
N ALA A 3 -10.58 -53.66 20.75
CA ALA A 3 -9.54 -54.08 19.80
C ALA A 3 -8.37 -53.10 19.92
N LEU A 4 -7.34 -53.54 20.65
CA LEU A 4 -6.05 -52.89 20.85
C LEU A 4 -5.29 -52.97 19.51
N LEU A 5 -5.15 -51.85 18.79
CA LEU A 5 -4.33 -51.76 17.59
C LEU A 5 -2.93 -51.25 17.99
N THR A 6 -2.04 -52.18 18.29
CA THR A 6 -0.63 -51.90 18.59
C THR A 6 0.10 -51.60 17.29
N ALA A 7 0.17 -50.33 16.89
CA ALA A 7 0.96 -49.88 15.74
C ALA A 7 2.46 -49.94 16.09
N LEU A 8 3.17 -50.84 15.40
CA LEU A 8 4.60 -51.05 15.48
C LEU A 8 5.34 -49.76 15.04
N LEU A 9 6.00 -49.09 15.97
CA LEU A 9 6.98 -48.04 15.71
C LEU A 9 8.20 -48.68 15.04
N ALA A 10 8.21 -48.75 13.71
CA ALA A 10 9.43 -48.97 12.95
C ALA A 10 10.26 -47.69 12.99
N THR A 11 11.14 -47.57 13.98
CA THR A 11 12.17 -46.52 14.02
C THR A 11 13.13 -46.72 12.84
N PRO A 12 13.37 -45.72 11.98
CA PRO A 12 14.42 -45.78 10.97
C PRO A 12 15.78 -45.55 11.65
N THR A 13 16.35 -46.59 12.24
CA THR A 13 17.74 -46.58 12.75
C THR A 13 18.69 -47.16 11.70
N ALA A 14 18.81 -46.52 10.53
CA ALA A 14 19.63 -47.04 9.43
C ALA A 14 20.30 -45.96 8.55
N LEU A 15 20.85 -44.90 9.15
CA LEU A 15 21.79 -43.97 8.48
C LEU A 15 22.98 -43.51 9.38
N ALA A 16 23.18 -44.12 10.55
CA ALA A 16 24.17 -43.62 11.52
C ALA A 16 25.60 -44.18 11.34
N ASP A 17 25.84 -45.18 10.49
CA ASP A 17 27.09 -45.96 10.53
C ASP A 17 28.24 -45.52 9.59
N ASP A 18 28.08 -44.49 8.75
CA ASP A 18 29.18 -44.01 7.86
C ASP A 18 29.43 -42.48 7.90
N CYS A 19 28.94 -41.79 8.94
CA CYS A 19 29.21 -40.37 9.15
C CYS A 19 30.66 -40.15 9.62
N ASN A 20 31.60 -40.06 8.67
CA ASN A 20 33.01 -39.78 8.93
C ASN A 20 33.25 -38.27 9.11
N VAL A 21 32.92 -37.75 10.29
CA VAL A 21 33.09 -36.32 10.66
C VAL A 21 34.49 -35.80 10.34
N ARG A 22 35.54 -36.62 10.54
CA ARG A 22 36.93 -36.22 10.25
C ARG A 22 37.16 -36.03 8.75
N ALA A 23 36.59 -36.88 7.90
CA ALA A 23 36.68 -36.73 6.45
C ALA A 23 35.90 -35.49 6.00
N LEU A 24 34.66 -35.32 6.46
CA LEU A 24 33.83 -34.17 6.10
C LEU A 24 34.42 -32.83 6.55
N LYS A 25 35.06 -32.77 7.73
CA LYS A 25 35.82 -31.57 8.14
C LYS A 25 36.98 -31.25 7.20
N LYS A 26 37.70 -32.27 6.71
CA LYS A 26 38.76 -32.08 5.71
C LYS A 26 38.20 -31.60 4.38
N GLU A 27 37.08 -32.16 3.94
CA GLU A 27 36.37 -31.71 2.73
C GLU A 27 35.91 -30.26 2.86
N LEU A 28 35.30 -29.89 3.98
CA LEU A 28 34.91 -28.51 4.29
C LEU A 28 36.10 -27.54 4.30
N ALA A 29 37.22 -27.97 4.90
CA ALA A 29 38.45 -27.18 4.91
C ALA A 29 39.03 -27.00 3.50
N ALA A 30 38.92 -28.01 2.63
CA ALA A 30 39.42 -28.00 1.26
C ALA A 30 38.45 -27.39 0.24
N ALA A 31 37.18 -27.17 0.59
CA ALA A 31 36.15 -26.69 -0.32
C ALA A 31 36.51 -25.32 -0.95
N THR A 32 36.13 -25.11 -2.21
CA THR A 32 36.13 -23.75 -2.78
C THR A 32 35.01 -22.92 -2.15
N PRO A 33 35.03 -21.58 -2.24
CA PRO A 33 33.92 -20.76 -1.76
C PRO A 33 32.55 -21.18 -2.33
N THR A 34 32.49 -21.61 -3.59
CA THR A 34 31.27 -22.13 -4.24
C THR A 34 30.86 -23.53 -3.77
N GLY A 35 31.81 -24.38 -3.39
CA GLY A 35 31.54 -25.73 -2.84
C GLY A 35 31.27 -25.73 -1.33
N LEU A 36 31.51 -24.59 -0.67
CA LEU A 36 31.41 -24.44 0.78
C LEU A 36 30.01 -24.73 1.33
N PRO A 37 28.90 -24.29 0.71
CA PRO A 37 27.56 -24.56 1.23
C PRO A 37 27.26 -26.06 1.28
N ALA A 38 27.56 -26.80 0.21
CA ALA A 38 27.31 -28.23 0.12
C ALA A 38 28.15 -29.02 1.15
N ALA A 39 29.44 -28.70 1.29
CA ALA A 39 30.30 -29.34 2.27
C ALA A 39 29.85 -29.04 3.71
N TYR A 40 29.39 -27.82 3.98
CA TYR A 40 28.91 -27.42 5.30
C TYR A 40 27.59 -28.12 5.65
N ALA A 41 26.64 -28.17 4.71
CA ALA A 41 25.39 -28.92 4.85
C ALA A 41 25.63 -30.41 5.06
N ALA A 42 26.59 -31.02 4.35
CA ALA A 42 26.97 -32.41 4.55
C ALA A 42 27.52 -32.68 5.95
N LEU A 43 28.40 -31.80 6.47
CA LEU A 43 28.88 -31.88 7.85
C LEU A 43 27.74 -31.68 8.85
N ALA A 44 26.84 -30.72 8.61
CA ALA A 44 25.69 -30.44 9.47
C ALA A 44 24.71 -31.61 9.59
N ALA A 45 24.43 -32.28 8.47
CA ALA A 45 23.58 -33.48 8.43
C ALA A 45 24.22 -34.67 9.16
N CYS A 46 25.56 -34.75 9.17
CA CYS A 46 26.31 -35.80 9.84
C CYS A 46 26.49 -35.53 11.34
N ASP A 47 26.98 -34.35 11.72
CA ASP A 47 27.19 -33.93 13.11
C ASP A 47 27.00 -32.42 13.25
N ALA A 48 25.81 -32.03 13.74
CA ALA A 48 25.44 -30.63 13.94
C ALA A 48 26.37 -29.90 14.92
N SER A 49 26.91 -30.57 15.94
CA SER A 49 27.82 -29.94 16.89
C SER A 49 29.19 -29.68 16.24
N ALA A 50 29.67 -30.62 15.43
CA ALA A 50 30.89 -30.46 14.67
C ALA A 50 30.74 -29.34 13.63
N ALA A 51 29.62 -29.28 12.91
CA ALA A 51 29.32 -28.21 11.97
C ALA A 51 29.25 -26.85 12.66
N LYS A 52 28.50 -26.74 13.77
CA LYS A 52 28.43 -25.51 14.57
C LYS A 52 29.82 -24.99 14.97
N ALA A 53 30.74 -25.88 15.35
CA ALA A 53 32.11 -25.50 15.70
C ALA A 53 32.93 -24.97 14.51
N GLU A 54 32.60 -25.37 13.27
CA GLU A 54 33.26 -24.89 12.05
C GLU A 54 32.63 -23.60 11.49
N ALA A 55 31.43 -23.21 11.94
CA ALA A 55 30.68 -22.05 11.45
C ALA A 55 31.51 -20.74 11.36
N PRO A 56 32.34 -20.35 12.35
CA PRO A 56 33.16 -19.14 12.25
C PRO A 56 34.16 -19.21 11.09
N GLY A 57 34.74 -20.39 10.82
CA GLY A 57 35.66 -20.62 9.71
C GLY A 57 34.96 -20.64 8.36
N VAL A 58 33.72 -21.16 8.32
CA VAL A 58 32.85 -21.15 7.15
C VAL A 58 32.47 -19.72 6.77
N PHE A 59 31.97 -18.91 7.70
CA PHE A 59 31.55 -17.53 7.40
C PHE A 59 32.69 -16.63 6.93
N LYS A 60 33.93 -16.86 7.38
CA LYS A 60 35.11 -16.15 6.87
C LYS A 60 35.40 -16.38 5.39
N ARG A 61 34.88 -17.47 4.82
CA ARG A 61 35.09 -17.91 3.43
C ARG A 61 33.81 -17.86 2.60
N ALA A 62 32.66 -17.59 3.24
CA ALA A 62 31.37 -17.53 2.59
C ALA A 62 31.34 -16.39 1.57
N LEU A 63 30.83 -16.69 0.39
CA LEU A 63 30.45 -15.66 -0.57
C LEU A 63 29.10 -15.07 -0.17
N VAL A 64 28.86 -13.83 -0.56
CA VAL A 64 27.53 -13.21 -0.47
C VAL A 64 26.69 -13.67 -1.66
N GLY A 65 25.37 -13.77 -1.48
CA GLY A 65 24.43 -14.24 -2.48
C GLY A 65 23.91 -15.64 -2.15
N GLU A 66 23.56 -16.40 -3.18
CA GLU A 66 22.93 -17.73 -3.04
C GLU A 66 23.75 -18.68 -2.15
N GLU A 67 25.07 -18.73 -2.33
CA GLU A 67 25.94 -19.58 -1.53
C GLU A 67 25.97 -19.16 -0.06
N GLY A 68 26.02 -17.86 0.21
CA GLY A 68 25.97 -17.31 1.57
C GLY A 68 24.65 -17.58 2.26
N ASN A 69 23.54 -17.44 1.54
CA ASN A 69 22.19 -17.72 2.04
C ASN A 69 22.04 -19.21 2.38
N ALA A 70 22.53 -20.12 1.55
CA ALA A 70 22.54 -21.56 1.84
C ALA A 70 23.37 -21.90 3.10
N ILE A 71 24.52 -21.24 3.29
CA ILE A 71 25.32 -21.36 4.52
C ILE A 71 24.54 -20.82 5.72
N ALA A 72 23.85 -19.69 5.59
CA ALA A 72 23.05 -19.10 6.66
C ALA A 72 21.93 -20.04 7.12
N LEU A 73 21.20 -20.66 6.19
CA LEU A 73 20.17 -21.65 6.51
C LEU A 73 20.74 -22.87 7.23
N THR A 74 21.90 -23.37 6.79
CA THR A 74 22.61 -24.46 7.47
C THR A 74 23.05 -24.05 8.88
N ALA A 75 23.57 -22.83 9.05
CA ALA A 75 23.97 -22.29 10.34
C ALA A 75 22.79 -22.19 11.32
N ILE A 76 21.60 -21.83 10.83
CA ILE A 76 20.37 -21.83 11.62
C ILE A 76 20.03 -23.24 12.10
N GLN A 77 20.07 -24.23 11.21
CA GLN A 77 19.77 -25.63 11.52
C GLN A 77 20.68 -26.21 12.62
N VAL A 78 21.97 -25.88 12.59
CA VAL A 78 22.94 -26.37 13.60
C VAL A 78 23.04 -25.48 14.84
N GLY A 79 22.27 -24.39 14.90
CA GLY A 79 22.26 -23.48 16.05
C GLY A 79 23.51 -22.58 16.16
N ALA A 80 24.17 -22.27 15.05
CA ALA A 80 25.30 -21.33 14.94
C ALA A 80 24.80 -19.86 14.77
N HIS A 81 23.82 -19.47 15.59
CA HIS A 81 23.08 -18.20 15.41
C HIS A 81 23.94 -16.96 15.67
N ALA A 82 24.87 -17.02 16.62
CA ALA A 82 25.76 -15.90 16.93
C ALA A 82 26.68 -15.60 15.74
N ASP A 83 27.33 -16.65 15.20
CA ASP A 83 28.21 -16.52 14.04
C ASP A 83 27.47 -16.00 12.80
N LEU A 84 26.23 -16.45 12.59
CA LEU A 84 25.38 -15.92 11.52
C LEU A 84 25.08 -14.43 11.71
N ARG A 85 24.66 -14.00 12.90
CA ARG A 85 24.38 -12.58 13.17
C ARG A 85 25.62 -11.70 12.98
N ASP A 86 26.77 -12.17 13.44
CA ASP A 86 28.03 -11.45 13.30
C ASP A 86 28.43 -11.33 11.82
N TRP A 87 28.25 -12.40 11.04
CA TRP A 87 28.49 -12.37 9.59
C TRP A 87 27.54 -11.40 8.88
N VAL A 88 26.22 -11.49 9.14
CA VAL A 88 25.22 -10.57 8.55
C VAL A 88 25.48 -9.12 8.96
N GLY A 89 25.90 -8.87 10.20
CA GLY A 89 26.27 -7.55 10.69
C GLY A 89 27.50 -6.95 10.00
N GLY A 90 28.39 -7.80 9.47
CA GLY A 90 29.57 -7.41 8.71
C GLY A 90 29.34 -7.16 7.21
N LEU A 91 28.17 -7.49 6.67
CA LEU A 91 27.82 -7.30 5.25
C LEU A 91 27.57 -5.83 4.89
N GLN A 92 27.72 -5.49 3.61
CA GLN A 92 27.26 -4.19 3.09
C GLN A 92 25.73 -4.06 3.22
N ALA A 93 25.21 -2.84 3.18
CA ALA A 93 23.79 -2.60 3.48
C ALA A 93 22.82 -3.33 2.52
N ASP A 94 23.15 -3.36 1.22
CA ASP A 94 22.36 -4.05 0.19
C ASP A 94 22.49 -5.57 0.28
N GLU A 95 23.69 -6.07 0.58
CA GLU A 95 23.97 -7.48 0.81
C GLU A 95 23.22 -8.01 2.04
N ARG A 96 23.30 -7.27 3.16
CA ARG A 96 22.57 -7.54 4.38
C ARG A 96 21.06 -7.57 4.12
N SER A 97 20.54 -6.58 3.41
CA SER A 97 19.10 -6.52 3.10
C SER A 97 18.65 -7.73 2.27
N ARG A 98 19.44 -8.16 1.28
CA ARG A 98 19.15 -9.36 0.48
C ARG A 98 19.17 -10.62 1.33
N THR A 99 20.22 -10.83 2.12
CA THR A 99 20.31 -11.99 3.03
C THR A 99 19.15 -12.05 4.02
N ILE A 100 18.76 -10.91 4.61
CA ILE A 100 17.62 -10.85 5.53
C ILE A 100 16.31 -11.20 4.81
N SER A 101 16.09 -10.68 3.59
CA SER A 101 14.92 -11.03 2.76
C SER A 101 14.81 -12.54 2.52
N GLU A 102 15.93 -13.17 2.18
CA GLU A 102 16.02 -14.60 1.87
C GLU A 102 15.74 -15.49 3.09
N LEU A 103 16.07 -15.01 4.29
CA LEU A 103 15.62 -15.65 5.53
C LEU A 103 14.09 -15.57 5.69
N GLY A 104 13.48 -14.44 5.31
CA GLY A 104 12.02 -14.28 5.29
C GLY A 104 11.36 -15.29 4.35
N GLU A 105 11.86 -15.40 3.12
CA GLU A 105 11.37 -16.36 2.11
C GLU A 105 11.53 -17.82 2.59
N ALA A 106 12.68 -18.15 3.18
CA ALA A 106 12.89 -19.49 3.74
C ALA A 106 11.90 -19.79 4.90
N CYS A 107 11.57 -18.80 5.72
CA CYS A 107 10.54 -18.95 6.74
C CYS A 107 9.15 -19.16 6.12
N GLN A 108 8.77 -18.36 5.12
CA GLN A 108 7.51 -18.51 4.38
C GLN A 108 7.39 -19.91 3.75
N ALA A 109 8.50 -20.47 3.25
CA ALA A 109 8.59 -21.82 2.71
C ALA A 109 8.47 -22.94 3.79
N GLY A 110 8.21 -22.60 5.04
CA GLY A 110 7.94 -23.55 6.13
C GLY A 110 9.16 -23.94 6.96
N ASN A 111 10.29 -23.22 6.85
CA ASN A 111 11.45 -23.50 7.70
C ASN A 111 11.27 -22.91 9.12
N GLU A 112 10.67 -23.71 10.02
CA GLU A 112 10.45 -23.32 11.42
C GLU A 112 11.72 -22.91 12.18
N GLY A 113 12.89 -23.44 11.77
CA GLY A 113 14.18 -23.07 12.35
C GLY A 113 14.50 -21.60 12.12
N VAL A 114 14.12 -21.06 10.96
CA VAL A 114 14.32 -19.66 10.61
C VAL A 114 13.42 -18.74 11.43
N ALA A 115 12.14 -19.09 11.62
CA ALA A 115 11.24 -18.33 12.49
C ALA A 115 11.81 -18.19 13.92
N LYS A 116 12.25 -19.31 14.51
CA LYS A 116 12.89 -19.32 15.85
C LYS A 116 14.17 -18.49 15.87
N PHE A 117 14.98 -18.55 14.82
CA PHE A 117 16.18 -17.72 14.69
C PHE A 117 15.85 -16.22 14.62
N LEU A 118 14.86 -15.82 13.83
CA LEU A 118 14.47 -14.41 13.67
C LEU A 118 13.91 -13.82 14.97
N VAL A 119 13.02 -14.56 15.67
CA VAL A 119 12.52 -14.16 17.00
C VAL A 119 13.67 -14.11 18.03
N GLY A 120 14.55 -15.12 18.03
CA GLY A 120 15.75 -15.11 18.88
C GLY A 120 16.71 -13.97 18.58
N THR A 121 16.79 -13.54 17.32
CA THR A 121 17.60 -12.40 16.86
C THR A 121 17.00 -11.08 17.31
N ALA A 122 15.68 -10.93 17.30
CA ALA A 122 15.01 -9.78 17.91
C ALA A 122 15.35 -9.63 19.40
N HIS A 123 15.31 -10.72 20.16
CA HIS A 123 15.72 -10.70 21.57
C HIS A 123 17.21 -10.44 21.78
N SER A 124 18.07 -10.95 20.90
CA SER A 124 19.54 -10.85 21.07
C SER A 124 20.07 -9.48 20.66
N LEU A 125 19.48 -8.85 19.64
CA LEU A 125 19.90 -7.56 19.11
C LEU A 125 19.14 -6.37 19.72
N ASP A 126 17.97 -6.62 20.32
CA ASP A 126 17.13 -5.60 20.93
C ASP A 126 16.86 -4.45 19.94
N ASP A 127 17.17 -3.19 20.28
CA ASP A 127 16.96 -2.05 19.41
C ASP A 127 17.64 -2.16 18.03
N ARG A 128 18.79 -2.84 17.96
CA ARG A 128 19.51 -3.08 16.69
C ARG A 128 18.71 -3.93 15.71
N PHE A 129 17.84 -4.81 16.18
CA PHE A 129 16.96 -5.59 15.31
C PHE A 129 16.10 -4.68 14.44
N TRP A 130 15.58 -3.62 15.06
CA TRP A 130 14.68 -2.67 14.43
C TRP A 130 15.43 -1.67 13.58
N THR A 131 16.49 -1.06 14.12
CA THR A 131 17.26 -0.03 13.40
C THR A 131 18.06 -0.59 12.22
N GLU A 132 18.56 -1.83 12.31
CA GLU A 132 19.22 -2.53 11.19
C GLU A 132 18.24 -3.24 10.24
N ARG A 133 16.92 -3.09 10.48
CA ARG A 133 15.83 -3.56 9.62
C ARG A 133 15.73 -5.08 9.45
N TRP A 134 16.17 -5.86 10.45
CA TRP A 134 15.96 -7.30 10.48
C TRP A 134 14.47 -7.68 10.42
N TYR A 135 13.61 -6.84 11.00
CA TYR A 135 12.16 -7.02 11.00
C TYR A 135 11.56 -7.17 9.60
N ARG A 136 12.21 -6.69 8.52
CA ARG A 136 11.69 -6.83 7.15
C ARG A 136 11.51 -8.28 6.72
N SER A 137 12.36 -9.19 7.20
CA SER A 137 12.21 -10.64 7.00
C SER A 137 10.94 -11.22 7.61
N LEU A 138 10.30 -10.50 8.54
CA LEU A 138 9.10 -10.96 9.21
C LEU A 138 7.85 -10.79 8.34
N ALA A 139 7.89 -10.03 7.24
CA ALA A 139 6.70 -9.76 6.42
C ALA A 139 6.03 -11.06 5.93
N ASP A 140 6.84 -12.02 5.47
CA ASP A 140 6.35 -13.27 4.90
C ASP A 140 6.44 -14.46 5.88
N CYS A 141 7.08 -14.26 7.04
CA CYS A 141 7.28 -15.27 8.07
C CYS A 141 6.08 -15.35 9.03
N ARG A 142 5.02 -16.05 8.63
CA ARG A 142 3.70 -16.04 9.33
C ARG A 142 3.57 -17.09 10.44
N THR A 143 4.47 -17.08 11.42
CA THR A 143 4.31 -17.93 12.61
C THR A 143 3.65 -17.16 13.77
N PRO A 144 2.95 -17.83 14.70
CA PRO A 144 2.34 -17.16 15.86
C PRO A 144 3.32 -16.32 16.69
N GLU A 145 4.55 -16.78 16.85
CA GLU A 145 5.60 -16.08 17.61
C GLU A 145 6.06 -14.79 16.92
N VAL A 146 6.16 -14.81 15.58
CA VAL A 146 6.49 -13.62 14.78
C VAL A 146 5.34 -12.62 14.83
N GLN A 147 4.11 -13.08 14.67
CA GLN A 147 2.92 -12.22 14.78
C GLN A 147 2.84 -11.56 16.16
N GLU A 148 3.14 -12.30 17.23
CA GLU A 148 3.15 -11.77 18.58
C GLU A 148 4.27 -10.74 18.80
N LEU A 149 5.45 -10.98 18.23
CA LEU A 149 6.55 -10.01 18.23
C LEU A 149 6.14 -8.70 17.53
N LEU A 150 5.54 -8.81 16.34
CA LEU A 150 5.07 -7.64 15.57
C LEU A 150 3.94 -6.90 16.30
N ARG A 151 2.95 -7.61 16.85
CA ARG A 151 1.85 -7.03 17.66
C ARG A 151 2.39 -6.19 18.82
N LYS A 152 3.34 -6.74 19.59
CA LYS A 152 3.94 -6.03 20.74
C LYS A 152 4.64 -4.75 20.33
N GLU A 153 5.36 -4.79 19.21
CA GLU A 153 6.10 -3.65 18.71
C GLU A 153 5.17 -2.55 18.20
N VAL A 154 4.14 -2.88 17.40
CA VAL A 154 3.20 -1.84 16.91
C VAL A 154 2.35 -1.25 18.03
N GLN A 155 2.04 -2.02 19.08
CA GLN A 155 1.26 -1.55 20.25
C GLN A 155 2.07 -0.64 21.19
N ASN A 156 3.40 -0.72 21.15
CA ASN A 156 4.29 0.14 21.92
C ASN A 156 5.25 0.85 20.96
N PRO A 157 4.72 1.74 20.10
CA PRO A 157 5.49 2.30 19.01
C PRO A 157 6.68 3.11 19.55
N SER A 158 7.81 2.99 18.84
CA SER A 158 8.96 3.87 19.06
C SER A 158 8.59 5.33 18.77
N GLU A 159 9.27 6.27 19.43
CA GLU A 159 9.20 7.69 19.07
C GLU A 159 9.77 7.97 17.66
N ASP A 160 10.56 7.04 17.10
CA ASP A 160 11.00 7.10 15.71
C ASP A 160 9.86 6.70 14.75
N ARG A 161 9.26 7.72 14.14
CA ARG A 161 8.20 7.57 13.12
C ARG A 161 8.61 6.67 11.96
N THR A 162 9.88 6.71 11.53
CA THR A 162 10.37 5.88 10.41
C THR A 162 10.34 4.40 10.79
N ARG A 163 10.75 4.08 12.03
CA ARG A 163 10.64 2.72 12.57
C ARG A 163 9.19 2.31 12.69
N PHE A 164 8.34 3.16 13.27
CA PHE A 164 6.92 2.86 13.43
C PHE A 164 6.25 2.51 12.10
N PHE A 165 6.43 3.33 11.05
CA PHE A 165 5.86 3.06 9.74
C PHE A 165 6.40 1.78 9.11
N GLY A 166 7.72 1.54 9.20
CA GLY A 166 8.31 0.31 8.68
C GLY A 166 7.81 -0.95 9.39
N VAL A 167 7.64 -0.90 10.72
CA VAL A 167 7.07 -2.02 11.46
C VAL A 167 5.58 -2.19 11.15
N LEU A 168 4.81 -1.10 11.03
CA LEU A 168 3.38 -1.16 10.70
C LEU A 168 3.13 -1.81 9.33
N GLU A 169 3.96 -1.49 8.32
CA GLU A 169 3.94 -2.11 6.99
C GLU A 169 4.13 -3.64 7.12
N VAL A 170 5.20 -4.07 7.79
CA VAL A 170 5.53 -5.49 7.99
C VAL A 170 4.47 -6.21 8.81
N PHE A 171 3.97 -5.58 9.87
CA PHE A 171 2.86 -6.07 10.69
C PHE A 171 1.61 -6.31 9.83
N SER A 172 1.23 -5.32 9.02
CA SER A 172 0.03 -5.38 8.21
C SER A 172 0.12 -6.49 7.17
N ARG A 173 1.24 -6.58 6.45
CA ARG A 173 1.50 -7.65 5.47
C ARG A 173 1.60 -9.04 6.11
N ASN A 174 2.18 -9.16 7.30
CA ASN A 174 2.31 -10.47 7.95
C ASN A 174 0.97 -11.01 8.45
N LEU A 175 0.15 -10.16 9.08
CA LEU A 175 -1.13 -10.56 9.66
C LEU A 175 -2.27 -10.56 8.62
N GLY A 176 -2.12 -9.81 7.51
CA GLY A 176 -3.14 -9.68 6.49
C GLY A 176 -4.46 -9.19 7.07
N LYS A 177 -5.53 -9.95 6.83
CA LYS A 177 -6.87 -9.69 7.40
C LYS A 177 -6.87 -9.48 8.91
N ASP A 178 -6.03 -10.19 9.67
CA ASP A 178 -6.00 -10.08 11.14
C ASP A 178 -5.40 -8.75 11.62
N ALA A 179 -4.78 -7.95 10.74
CA ALA A 179 -4.32 -6.60 11.06
C ALA A 179 -5.44 -5.55 10.99
N VAL A 180 -6.51 -5.82 10.23
CA VAL A 180 -7.52 -4.81 9.84
C VAL A 180 -8.19 -4.16 11.05
N ASP A 181 -8.58 -4.93 12.06
CA ASP A 181 -9.22 -4.37 13.27
C ASP A 181 -8.27 -3.46 14.06
N TYR A 182 -6.98 -3.80 14.10
CA TYR A 182 -5.96 -2.97 14.73
C TYR A 182 -5.76 -1.67 13.96
N LEU A 183 -5.61 -1.74 12.63
CA LEU A 183 -5.48 -0.57 11.76
C LEU A 183 -6.71 0.34 11.86
N LYS A 184 -7.91 -0.25 11.93
CA LYS A 184 -9.17 0.49 12.13
C LYS A 184 -9.14 1.28 13.43
N ALA A 185 -8.85 0.64 14.55
CA ALA A 185 -8.77 1.30 15.85
C ALA A 185 -7.67 2.39 15.87
N LEU A 186 -6.52 2.09 15.28
CA LEU A 186 -5.39 3.01 15.22
C LEU A 186 -5.74 4.26 14.38
N SER A 187 -6.43 4.08 13.25
CA SER A 187 -6.78 5.19 12.33
C SER A 187 -7.63 6.27 12.99
N VAL A 188 -8.44 5.94 14.00
CA VAL A 188 -9.29 6.91 14.72
C VAL A 188 -8.66 7.43 16.01
N THR A 189 -7.59 6.80 16.50
CA THR A 189 -6.91 7.24 17.73
C THR A 189 -5.68 8.11 17.47
N ILE A 190 -5.01 7.93 16.33
CA ILE A 190 -3.92 8.80 15.89
C ILE A 190 -4.47 10.19 15.59
N LYS A 191 -3.80 11.21 16.14
CA LYS A 191 -4.16 12.61 15.95
C LYS A 191 -3.33 13.32 14.89
N ASP A 192 -2.11 12.83 14.64
CA ASP A 192 -1.24 13.38 13.62
C ASP A 192 -1.75 12.97 12.24
N GLU A 193 -2.08 13.95 11.40
CA GLU A 193 -2.72 13.69 10.10
C GLU A 193 -1.81 12.89 9.17
N GLU A 194 -0.49 13.11 9.25
CA GLU A 194 0.47 12.37 8.43
C GLU A 194 0.54 10.91 8.89
N GLU A 195 0.67 10.62 10.19
CA GLU A 195 0.61 9.26 10.72
C GLU A 195 -0.71 8.56 10.38
N GLN A 196 -1.83 9.29 10.44
CA GLN A 196 -3.13 8.75 10.05
C GLN A 196 -3.13 8.31 8.57
N THR A 197 -2.50 9.09 7.67
CA THR A 197 -2.37 8.67 6.26
C THR A 197 -1.55 7.40 6.09
N TYR A 198 -0.48 7.21 6.86
CA TYR A 198 0.31 5.97 6.83
C TYR A 198 -0.49 4.77 7.33
N VAL A 199 -1.31 4.94 8.37
CA VAL A 199 -2.21 3.86 8.83
C VAL A 199 -3.25 3.51 7.78
N ILE A 200 -3.81 4.50 7.09
CA ILE A 200 -4.74 4.25 5.99
C ILE A 200 -4.05 3.50 4.85
N ASN A 201 -2.81 3.85 4.48
CA ASN A 201 -2.07 3.12 3.47
C ASN A 201 -1.79 1.65 3.87
N ALA A 202 -1.57 1.38 5.16
CA ALA A 202 -1.27 0.05 5.67
C ALA A 202 -2.41 -0.97 5.45
N PHE A 203 -3.65 -0.52 5.19
CA PHE A 203 -4.73 -1.40 4.75
C PHE A 203 -4.44 -2.06 3.39
N ALA A 204 -3.76 -1.37 2.47
CA ALA A 204 -3.32 -1.97 1.21
C ALA A 204 -2.22 -3.02 1.43
N ASP A 205 -1.33 -2.79 2.40
CA ASP A 205 -0.32 -3.78 2.79
C ASP A 205 -0.96 -5.03 3.40
N ALA A 206 -1.97 -4.86 4.26
CA ALA A 206 -2.77 -5.96 4.80
C ALA A 206 -3.51 -6.75 3.71
N ALA A 207 -3.91 -6.09 2.63
CA ALA A 207 -4.54 -6.70 1.47
C ALA A 207 -3.56 -7.25 0.43
N HIS A 208 -2.24 -7.17 0.68
CA HIS A 208 -1.20 -7.66 -0.23
C HIS A 208 -1.17 -6.97 -1.60
N VAL A 209 -1.59 -5.71 -1.68
CA VAL A 209 -1.50 -4.92 -2.90
C VAL A 209 -0.06 -4.84 -3.38
N GLY A 210 0.17 -5.21 -4.66
CA GLY A 210 1.49 -5.21 -5.28
C GLY A 210 2.40 -6.38 -4.89
N SER A 211 1.93 -7.36 -4.12
CA SER A 211 2.69 -8.58 -3.82
C SER A 211 2.77 -9.51 -5.04
N ALA A 212 3.77 -10.40 -5.07
CA ALA A 212 3.93 -11.40 -6.15
C ALA A 212 2.78 -12.42 -6.18
N ASP A 213 2.19 -12.71 -5.03
CA ASP A 213 1.06 -13.64 -4.88
C ASP A 213 -0.30 -13.01 -5.25
N GLY A 214 -0.31 -11.70 -5.53
CA GLY A 214 -1.51 -10.92 -5.78
C GLY A 214 -2.17 -10.39 -4.50
N GLN A 215 -3.34 -9.75 -4.66
CA GLN A 215 -4.14 -9.25 -3.55
C GLN A 215 -4.90 -10.39 -2.86
N ASP A 216 -4.97 -10.37 -1.53
CA ASP A 216 -5.79 -11.30 -0.74
C ASP A 216 -7.25 -10.82 -0.71
N PRO A 217 -8.20 -11.55 -1.33
CA PRO A 217 -9.58 -11.09 -1.44
C PRO A 217 -10.30 -10.90 -0.10
N GLU A 218 -10.00 -11.73 0.91
CA GLU A 218 -10.65 -11.62 2.22
C GLU A 218 -10.12 -10.42 2.99
N ALA A 219 -8.80 -10.19 2.93
CA ALA A 219 -8.18 -9.02 3.54
C ALA A 219 -8.60 -7.73 2.81
N THR A 220 -8.70 -7.74 1.47
CA THR A 220 -9.22 -6.63 0.66
C THR A 220 -10.64 -6.25 1.09
N ALA A 221 -11.56 -7.21 1.16
CA ALA A 221 -12.94 -6.94 1.57
C ALA A 221 -13.03 -6.36 2.99
N ALA A 222 -12.23 -6.91 3.91
CA ALA A 222 -12.16 -6.41 5.29
C ALA A 222 -11.57 -4.99 5.35
N ALA A 223 -10.51 -4.71 4.59
CA ALA A 223 -9.87 -3.41 4.49
C ALA A 223 -10.82 -2.34 3.92
N VAL A 224 -11.52 -2.64 2.81
CA VAL A 224 -12.51 -1.73 2.20
C VAL A 224 -13.60 -1.38 3.21
N ALA A 225 -14.20 -2.38 3.85
CA ALA A 225 -15.25 -2.17 4.85
C ALA A 225 -14.76 -1.31 6.02
N ALA A 226 -13.55 -1.57 6.53
CA ALA A 226 -12.97 -0.83 7.63
C ALA A 226 -12.69 0.64 7.26
N ILE A 227 -12.12 0.91 6.07
CA ILE A 227 -11.86 2.27 5.59
C ILE A 227 -13.17 3.07 5.49
N VAL A 228 -14.20 2.48 4.89
CA VAL A 228 -15.53 3.12 4.76
C VAL A 228 -16.15 3.39 6.14
N GLU A 229 -16.01 2.47 7.09
CA GLU A 229 -16.53 2.65 8.46
C GLU A 229 -15.85 3.82 9.18
N VAL A 230 -14.53 3.96 9.06
CA VAL A 230 -13.78 5.01 9.78
C VAL A 230 -13.74 6.34 9.06
N SER A 231 -14.08 6.39 7.78
CA SER A 231 -13.94 7.61 6.96
C SER A 231 -14.54 8.87 7.60
N PRO A 232 -15.72 8.87 8.24
CA PRO A 232 -16.28 10.08 8.85
C PRO A 232 -15.46 10.67 10.01
N GLN A 233 -14.47 9.92 10.52
CA GLN A 233 -13.60 10.31 11.63
C GLN A 233 -12.17 10.65 11.17
N LEU A 234 -11.89 10.50 9.89
CA LEU A 234 -10.56 10.77 9.33
C LEU A 234 -10.36 12.26 9.09
N SER A 235 -9.10 12.70 9.20
CA SER A 235 -8.71 14.03 8.73
C SER A 235 -8.90 14.14 7.22
N THR A 236 -9.02 15.37 6.73
CA THR A 236 -9.09 15.69 5.30
C THR A 236 -8.00 14.99 4.49
N ARG A 237 -6.75 15.02 4.98
CA ARG A 237 -5.62 14.39 4.30
C ARG A 237 -5.71 12.87 4.30
N ALA A 238 -6.18 12.27 5.40
CA ALA A 238 -6.39 10.83 5.48
C ALA A 238 -7.56 10.35 4.60
N ILE A 239 -8.59 11.17 4.37
CA ILE A 239 -9.66 10.89 3.39
C ILE A 239 -9.11 10.83 1.96
N GLU A 240 -8.22 11.75 1.58
CA GLU A 240 -7.58 11.72 0.26
C GLU A 240 -6.68 10.49 0.09
N GLN A 241 -5.97 10.09 1.14
CA GLN A 241 -5.23 8.82 1.15
C GLN A 241 -6.16 7.61 1.11
N ALA A 242 -7.31 7.65 1.78
CA ALA A 242 -8.32 6.58 1.76
C ALA A 242 -8.88 6.38 0.35
N ARG A 243 -9.14 7.47 -0.40
CA ARG A 243 -9.51 7.39 -1.82
C ARG A 243 -8.47 6.61 -2.63
N THR A 244 -7.20 6.98 -2.48
CA THR A 244 -6.09 6.33 -3.20
C THR A 244 -5.98 4.85 -2.83
N THR A 245 -6.14 4.55 -1.55
CA THR A 245 -6.08 3.18 -1.01
C THR A 245 -7.26 2.34 -1.50
N LEU A 246 -8.49 2.85 -1.47
CA LEU A 246 -9.66 2.14 -2.00
C LEU A 246 -9.53 1.90 -3.51
N THR A 247 -8.97 2.85 -4.25
CA THR A 247 -8.69 2.65 -5.68
C THR A 247 -7.67 1.53 -5.92
N SER A 248 -6.60 1.46 -5.11
CA SER A 248 -5.60 0.38 -5.25
C SER A 248 -6.15 -1.00 -4.83
N LEU A 249 -7.18 -1.02 -4.00
CA LEU A 249 -7.95 -2.21 -3.61
C LEU A 249 -9.04 -2.60 -4.63
N GLY A 250 -9.23 -1.85 -5.72
CA GLY A 250 -10.28 -2.11 -6.71
C GLY A 250 -11.70 -1.81 -6.21
N ALA A 251 -11.82 -0.84 -5.31
CA ALA A 251 -13.08 -0.36 -4.71
C ALA A 251 -13.40 1.06 -5.18
N GLU A 252 -13.52 1.26 -6.50
CA GLU A 252 -13.68 2.59 -7.11
C GLU A 252 -15.01 3.27 -6.74
N ALA A 253 -16.06 2.50 -6.50
CA ALA A 253 -17.35 3.02 -6.05
C ALA A 253 -17.23 3.62 -4.65
N GLU A 254 -16.64 2.89 -3.71
CA GLU A 254 -16.35 3.34 -2.35
C GLU A 254 -15.36 4.50 -2.34
N ALA A 255 -14.32 4.46 -3.19
CA ALA A 255 -13.38 5.56 -3.34
C ALA A 255 -14.09 6.85 -3.79
N GLY A 256 -15.02 6.74 -4.75
CA GLY A 256 -15.84 7.85 -5.22
C GLY A 256 -16.73 8.43 -4.13
N ALA A 257 -17.42 7.56 -3.38
CA ALA A 257 -18.31 7.94 -2.27
C ALA A 257 -17.62 8.73 -1.14
N LEU A 258 -16.29 8.66 -1.02
CA LEU A 258 -15.53 9.48 -0.08
C LEU A 258 -15.56 10.98 -0.41
N ALA A 259 -15.97 11.39 -1.61
CA ALA A 259 -16.14 12.80 -1.95
C ALA A 259 -17.19 13.47 -1.04
N ALA A 260 -18.31 12.79 -0.76
CA ALA A 260 -19.33 13.27 0.18
C ALA A 260 -18.76 13.51 1.59
N VAL A 261 -17.85 12.65 2.04
CA VAL A 261 -17.19 12.79 3.34
C VAL A 261 -16.18 13.94 3.31
N ARG A 262 -15.36 14.03 2.26
CA ARG A 262 -14.33 15.06 2.07
C ARG A 262 -14.91 16.48 2.02
N PHE A 263 -16.09 16.63 1.43
CA PHE A 263 -16.73 17.90 1.17
C PHE A 263 -18.07 18.04 1.90
N GLN A 264 -18.23 17.38 3.05
CA GLN A 264 -19.46 17.39 3.83
C GLN A 264 -19.92 18.81 4.18
N ASP A 265 -18.99 19.72 4.49
CA ASP A 265 -19.29 21.12 4.80
C ASP A 265 -19.82 21.93 3.60
N ALA A 266 -19.63 21.43 2.38
CA ALA A 266 -20.11 22.03 1.13
C ALA A 266 -21.36 21.33 0.56
N MET A 267 -21.86 20.27 1.21
CA MET A 267 -23.12 19.65 0.81
C MET A 267 -24.31 20.57 1.10
N TRP A 268 -25.25 20.60 0.16
CA TRP A 268 -26.50 21.33 0.32
C TRP A 268 -27.56 20.47 1.03
N ASP A 269 -28.71 21.07 1.33
CA ASP A 269 -29.83 20.42 2.04
C ASP A 269 -30.41 19.20 1.27
N ASP A 270 -30.16 19.11 -0.03
CA ASP A 270 -30.55 17.97 -0.89
C ASP A 270 -29.57 16.79 -0.81
N SER A 271 -28.57 16.88 0.07
CA SER A 271 -27.49 15.91 0.24
C SER A 271 -26.59 15.74 -0.99
N ALA A 272 -26.51 16.77 -1.85
CA ALA A 272 -25.64 16.76 -3.02
C ALA A 272 -24.54 17.84 -2.93
N LEU A 273 -23.47 17.58 -3.68
CA LEU A 273 -22.40 18.52 -3.96
C LEU A 273 -22.74 19.32 -5.22
N HIS A 274 -22.62 20.65 -5.13
CA HIS A 274 -22.94 21.55 -6.24
C HIS A 274 -21.70 22.28 -6.74
N TYR A 275 -21.52 22.30 -8.06
CA TYR A 275 -20.42 22.96 -8.74
C TYR A 275 -20.94 24.06 -9.66
N GLY A 276 -20.17 25.13 -9.78
CA GLY A 276 -20.47 26.19 -10.74
C GLY A 276 -20.03 25.82 -12.13
N LEU A 277 -20.86 26.12 -13.12
CA LEU A 277 -20.58 25.85 -14.52
C LEU A 277 -20.90 27.07 -15.38
N VAL A 278 -19.91 27.54 -16.13
CA VAL A 278 -20.07 28.58 -17.14
C VAL A 278 -19.46 28.11 -18.46
N VAL A 279 -20.21 28.23 -19.55
CA VAL A 279 -19.70 27.96 -20.90
C VAL A 279 -19.83 29.23 -21.74
N VAL A 280 -18.70 29.68 -22.28
CA VAL A 280 -18.63 30.85 -23.15
C VAL A 280 -18.49 30.39 -24.60
N GLU A 281 -19.58 30.52 -25.37
CA GLU A 281 -19.61 30.33 -26.81
C GLU A 281 -19.09 31.61 -27.50
N ASN A 282 -17.85 31.57 -27.98
CA ASN A 282 -17.28 32.63 -28.81
C ASN A 282 -17.58 32.34 -30.28
N ALA A 283 -18.26 33.25 -30.97
CA ALA A 283 -18.58 33.09 -32.39
C ALA A 283 -18.06 34.26 -33.24
N THR A 284 -17.37 33.94 -34.33
CA THR A 284 -17.02 34.89 -35.39
C THR A 284 -18.00 34.74 -36.55
N CYS A 285 -18.90 35.71 -36.71
CA CYS A 285 -19.94 35.68 -37.73
C CYS A 285 -19.37 35.89 -39.15
N LYS A 286 -20.13 35.53 -40.18
CA LYS A 286 -19.72 35.67 -41.60
C LYS A 286 -19.23 37.07 -42.00
N ASN A 287 -19.67 38.11 -41.29
CA ASN A 287 -19.26 39.50 -41.51
C ASN A 287 -18.10 39.96 -40.60
N GLY A 288 -17.38 39.04 -39.97
CA GLY A 288 -16.23 39.31 -39.10
C GLY A 288 -16.60 39.83 -37.71
N LYS A 289 -17.89 39.91 -37.37
CA LYS A 289 -18.36 40.43 -36.08
C LYS A 289 -18.32 39.33 -35.02
N ALA A 290 -17.69 39.62 -33.88
CA ALA A 290 -17.70 38.75 -32.72
C ALA A 290 -19.05 38.79 -32.01
N ARG A 291 -19.57 37.62 -31.66
CA ARG A 291 -20.72 37.41 -30.77
C ARG A 291 -20.34 36.44 -29.68
N LEU A 292 -21.00 36.58 -28.54
CA LEU A 292 -20.70 35.82 -27.34
C LEU A 292 -22.01 35.29 -26.75
N GLY A 293 -22.08 33.98 -26.50
CA GLY A 293 -23.12 33.34 -25.69
C GLY A 293 -22.51 32.91 -24.36
N ILE A 294 -23.10 33.30 -23.24
CA ILE A 294 -22.65 32.91 -21.91
C ILE A 294 -23.75 32.04 -21.33
N HIS A 295 -23.47 30.76 -21.19
CA HIS A 295 -24.35 29.78 -20.57
C HIS A 295 -23.92 29.65 -19.11
N ILE A 296 -24.84 29.86 -18.18
CA ILE A 296 -24.59 29.79 -16.74
C ILE A 296 -25.50 28.72 -16.17
N GLY A 297 -24.94 27.78 -15.44
CA GLY A 297 -25.69 26.75 -14.74
C GLY A 297 -24.90 26.19 -13.56
N SER A 298 -25.39 25.09 -13.02
CA SER A 298 -24.71 24.32 -11.98
C SER A 298 -24.64 22.85 -12.37
N LEU A 299 -23.76 22.12 -11.68
CA LEU A 299 -23.72 20.66 -11.73
C LEU A 299 -24.06 20.14 -10.34
N THR A 300 -24.90 19.12 -10.30
CA THR A 300 -25.25 18.41 -9.08
C THR A 300 -24.62 17.02 -9.11
N ASN A 301 -23.91 16.67 -8.05
CA ASN A 301 -23.21 15.40 -7.85
C ASN A 301 -23.69 14.80 -6.52
N PRO A 302 -24.17 13.55 -6.49
CA PRO A 302 -24.68 12.92 -5.27
C PRO A 302 -23.59 12.62 -4.21
N GLY A 303 -22.33 12.98 -4.49
CA GLY A 303 -21.18 12.79 -3.62
C GLY A 303 -20.37 11.54 -3.93
N ASP A 304 -20.52 11.00 -5.15
CA ASP A 304 -19.86 9.78 -5.62
C ASP A 304 -18.74 10.03 -6.66
N MET A 305 -18.51 11.28 -7.03
CA MET A 305 -17.42 11.72 -7.89
C MET A 305 -16.57 12.79 -7.22
N TRP A 306 -15.25 12.68 -7.39
CA TRP A 306 -14.30 13.69 -6.96
C TRP A 306 -14.19 14.84 -7.96
N PRO A 307 -13.67 16.02 -7.56
CA PRO A 307 -13.61 17.17 -8.46
C PRO A 307 -12.88 16.92 -9.78
N ASP A 308 -11.82 16.11 -9.79
CA ASP A 308 -11.11 15.72 -11.01
C ASP A 308 -11.95 14.82 -11.93
N GLU A 309 -12.82 13.98 -11.37
CA GLU A 309 -13.75 13.15 -12.14
C GLU A 309 -14.91 14.00 -12.69
N VAL A 310 -15.42 14.93 -11.88
CA VAL A 310 -16.44 15.91 -12.30
C VAL A 310 -15.94 16.75 -13.49
N GLN A 311 -14.70 17.23 -13.44
CA GLN A 311 -14.08 17.97 -14.54
C GLN A 311 -13.94 17.15 -15.83
N GLN A 312 -13.77 15.84 -15.74
CA GLN A 312 -13.72 14.96 -16.91
C GLN A 312 -15.13 14.71 -17.47
N ALA A 313 -16.13 14.50 -16.60
CA ALA A 313 -17.50 14.20 -16.97
C ALA A 313 -18.24 15.41 -17.59
N VAL A 314 -17.98 16.62 -17.08
CA VAL A 314 -18.74 17.83 -17.44
C VAL A 314 -18.74 18.13 -18.94
N THR A 315 -17.61 17.94 -19.63
CA THR A 315 -17.51 18.26 -21.07
C THR A 315 -18.49 17.41 -21.90
N GLY A 316 -18.66 16.13 -21.56
CA GLY A 316 -19.61 15.24 -22.22
C GLY A 316 -21.06 15.61 -21.91
N ALA A 317 -21.36 15.88 -20.64
CA ALA A 317 -22.70 16.27 -20.18
C ALA A 317 -23.19 17.58 -20.82
N VAL A 318 -22.30 18.58 -20.85
CA VAL A 318 -22.58 19.90 -21.44
C VAL A 318 -22.87 19.79 -22.93
N ASN A 319 -22.01 19.10 -23.69
CA ASN A 319 -22.17 19.00 -25.14
C ASN A 319 -23.37 18.15 -25.59
N SER A 320 -23.89 17.29 -24.71
CA SER A 320 -25.07 16.46 -24.99
C SER A 320 -26.39 17.12 -24.56
N THR A 321 -26.36 18.01 -23.57
CA THR A 321 -27.56 18.58 -22.96
C THR A 321 -27.82 20.04 -23.36
N TRP A 322 -26.78 20.87 -23.39
CA TRP A 322 -26.91 22.30 -23.69
C TRP A 322 -26.80 22.59 -25.18
N ALA A 323 -27.49 23.63 -25.64
CA ALA A 323 -27.54 24.01 -27.04
C ALA A 323 -26.67 25.24 -27.34
N PHE A 324 -25.54 25.03 -28.00
CA PHE A 324 -24.63 26.09 -28.45
C PHE A 324 -24.94 26.51 -29.89
N ASP A 325 -25.46 27.72 -30.06
CA ASP A 325 -26.21 28.12 -31.25
C ASP A 325 -25.82 29.48 -31.81
N VAL A 326 -24.99 30.25 -31.12
CA VAL A 326 -24.59 31.60 -31.54
C VAL A 326 -23.86 31.55 -32.89
N ALA A 327 -22.90 30.63 -33.06
CA ALA A 327 -22.17 30.46 -34.32
C ALA A 327 -23.11 30.06 -35.47
N ARG A 328 -24.01 29.10 -35.20
CA ARG A 328 -25.04 28.64 -36.16
C ARG A 328 -25.97 29.78 -36.57
N LYS A 329 -26.49 30.54 -35.61
CA LYS A 329 -27.43 31.66 -35.83
C LYS A 329 -26.80 32.80 -36.65
N CYS A 330 -25.48 33.00 -36.59
CA CYS A 330 -24.80 34.02 -37.39
C CYS A 330 -23.97 33.50 -38.57
N LYS A 331 -24.15 32.20 -38.92
CA LYS A 331 -23.49 31.53 -40.04
C LYS A 331 -21.96 31.68 -39.98
N GLY A 332 -21.42 31.58 -38.78
CA GLY A 332 -20.01 31.76 -38.47
C GLY A 332 -19.32 30.48 -38.01
N THR A 333 -18.10 30.63 -37.51
CA THR A 333 -17.40 29.60 -36.73
C THR A 333 -17.47 29.97 -35.25
N GLY A 334 -17.40 28.98 -34.37
CA GLY A 334 -17.32 29.24 -32.94
C GLY A 334 -16.55 28.19 -32.18
N GLU A 335 -16.20 28.56 -30.96
CA GLU A 335 -15.50 27.73 -29.98
C GLU A 335 -16.17 27.92 -28.62
N ASN A 336 -16.10 26.88 -27.80
CA ASN A 336 -16.65 26.90 -26.44
C ASN A 336 -15.49 26.87 -25.45
N GLU A 337 -15.45 27.85 -24.55
CA GLU A 337 -14.60 27.82 -23.36
C GLU A 337 -15.46 27.37 -22.17
N LEU A 338 -15.04 26.31 -21.47
CA LEU A 338 -15.75 25.78 -20.31
C LEU A 338 -15.01 26.15 -19.02
N PHE A 339 -15.76 26.66 -18.05
CA PHE A 339 -15.29 27.02 -16.72
C PHE A 339 -16.12 26.25 -15.70
N ILE A 340 -15.44 25.56 -14.79
CA ILE A 340 -16.05 24.83 -13.69
C ILE A 340 -15.30 25.15 -12.39
N THR A 341 -16.01 25.14 -11.27
CA THR A 341 -15.38 25.31 -9.96
C THR A 341 -14.45 24.14 -9.63
N GLU A 342 -13.30 24.42 -9.00
CA GLU A 342 -12.32 23.38 -8.63
C GLU A 342 -12.82 22.48 -7.49
N THR A 343 -13.72 22.98 -6.65
CA THR A 343 -14.34 22.26 -5.54
C THR A 343 -15.84 22.54 -5.53
N PRO A 344 -16.65 21.72 -4.85
CA PRO A 344 -18.04 22.06 -4.58
C PRO A 344 -18.13 23.34 -3.74
N MET A 345 -19.23 24.07 -3.89
CA MET A 345 -19.47 25.37 -3.27
C MET A 345 -20.80 25.40 -2.52
N SER A 346 -20.89 26.20 -1.47
CA SER A 346 -22.19 26.55 -0.86
C SER A 346 -23.04 27.40 -1.83
N VAL A 347 -24.35 27.48 -1.57
CA VAL A 347 -25.30 28.29 -2.37
C VAL A 347 -24.83 29.72 -2.59
N ASN A 348 -24.33 30.37 -1.54
CA ASN A 348 -23.91 31.78 -1.59
C ASN A 348 -22.61 31.96 -2.37
N GLU A 349 -21.66 31.03 -2.20
CA GLU A 349 -20.38 31.04 -2.92
C GLU A 349 -20.60 30.79 -4.42
N LEU A 350 -21.50 29.87 -4.75
CA LEU A 350 -21.85 29.53 -6.13
C LEU A 350 -22.39 30.75 -6.89
N ALA A 351 -23.36 31.45 -6.30
CA ALA A 351 -23.93 32.65 -6.90
C ALA A 351 -22.88 33.76 -7.10
N ALA A 352 -22.03 33.99 -6.09
CA ALA A 352 -20.96 34.98 -6.19
C ALA A 352 -19.92 34.61 -7.26
N TRP A 353 -19.59 33.32 -7.37
CA TRP A 353 -18.68 32.82 -8.40
C TRP A 353 -19.28 32.97 -9.81
N GLN A 354 -20.55 32.60 -10.01
CA GLN A 354 -21.24 32.75 -11.30
C GLN A 354 -21.31 34.22 -11.73
N ASP A 355 -21.63 35.13 -10.80
CA ASP A 355 -21.62 36.58 -11.03
C ASP A 355 -20.25 37.09 -11.45
N GLN A 356 -19.18 36.56 -10.85
CA GLN A 356 -17.82 36.93 -11.20
C GLN A 356 -17.45 36.42 -12.60
N GLN A 357 -17.74 35.16 -12.92
CA GLN A 357 -17.51 34.60 -14.26
C GLN A 357 -18.30 35.36 -15.33
N LEU A 358 -19.54 35.74 -15.04
CA LEU A 358 -20.36 36.56 -15.93
C LEU A 358 -19.72 37.92 -16.19
N LYS A 359 -19.25 38.62 -15.14
CA LYS A 359 -18.54 39.91 -15.29
C LYS A 359 -17.30 39.78 -16.15
N ASP A 360 -16.51 38.74 -15.92
CA ASP A 360 -15.26 38.49 -16.66
C ASP A 360 -15.53 38.14 -18.13
N ALA A 361 -16.56 37.32 -18.40
CA ALA A 361 -16.98 36.99 -19.76
C ALA A 361 -17.55 38.20 -20.51
N VAL A 362 -18.35 39.06 -19.85
CA VAL A 362 -18.92 40.29 -20.43
C VAL A 362 -17.84 41.34 -20.70
N ALA A 363 -16.75 41.36 -19.94
CA ALA A 363 -15.62 42.25 -20.20
C ALA A 363 -14.89 41.92 -21.52
N LYS A 364 -15.08 40.72 -22.09
CA LYS A 364 -14.50 40.35 -23.39
C LYS A 364 -15.15 41.18 -24.53
N PRO A 365 -14.36 41.73 -25.46
CA PRO A 365 -14.88 42.56 -26.55
C PRO A 365 -15.76 41.76 -27.51
N ALA A 366 -17.07 42.01 -27.49
CA ALA A 366 -18.03 41.42 -28.41
C ALA A 366 -19.08 42.46 -28.86
N GLN A 367 -19.58 42.34 -30.09
CA GLN A 367 -20.60 43.26 -30.59
C GLN A 367 -21.99 42.96 -30.03
N LYS A 368 -22.24 41.68 -29.70
CA LYS A 368 -23.47 41.27 -29.07
C LYS A 368 -23.21 40.11 -28.13
N GLN A 369 -23.78 40.21 -26.94
CA GLN A 369 -23.68 39.23 -25.87
C GLN A 369 -25.08 38.70 -25.55
N TYR A 370 -25.15 37.44 -25.17
CA TYR A 370 -26.35 36.76 -24.72
C TYR A 370 -26.00 36.02 -23.44
N VAL A 371 -26.80 36.18 -22.39
CA VAL A 371 -26.70 35.38 -21.18
C VAL A 371 -27.86 34.41 -21.19
N ILE A 372 -27.57 33.13 -20.99
CA ILE A 372 -28.53 32.02 -21.01
C ILE A 372 -28.36 31.31 -19.67
N GLU A 373 -29.41 31.34 -18.86
CA GLU A 373 -29.48 30.52 -17.66
C GLU A 373 -29.92 29.12 -18.10
N GLU A 374 -29.10 28.13 -17.79
CA GLU A 374 -29.34 26.73 -18.12
C GLU A 374 -29.82 25.98 -16.87
N GLU A 375 -30.62 24.94 -17.10
CA GLU A 375 -31.03 24.04 -16.03
C GLU A 375 -29.81 23.30 -15.43
N PRO A 376 -29.82 23.00 -14.12
CA PRO A 376 -28.78 22.22 -13.47
C PRO A 376 -28.54 20.87 -14.18
N LEU A 377 -27.27 20.53 -14.36
CA LEU A 377 -26.87 19.24 -14.92
C LEU A 377 -26.65 18.23 -13.80
N LEU A 378 -27.39 17.13 -13.82
CA LEU A 378 -27.14 16.00 -12.93
C LEU A 378 -26.01 15.14 -13.51
N LEU A 379 -24.96 14.92 -12.71
CA LEU A 379 -23.91 13.97 -13.05
C LEU A 379 -24.20 12.64 -12.36
N GLU A 380 -24.38 11.59 -13.17
CA GLU A 380 -24.47 10.19 -12.74
C GLU A 380 -23.26 9.44 -13.31
N ARG A 381 -22.71 8.51 -12.52
CA ARG A 381 -21.49 7.76 -12.88
C ARG A 381 -21.74 6.65 -13.89
#